data_AF-A0A8T4BJH7-F1
#
_entry.id   AF-A0A8T4BJH7-F1
#
_cell.length_a   1.000
_cell.length_b   1.000
_cell.length_c   1.000
_cell.angle_alpha   90.00
_cell.angle_beta   90.00
_cell.angle_gamma   90.00
#
_symmetry.space_group_name_H-M   'P 1'
#
loop_
_entity.id
_entity.type
_entity.pdbx_description
1 polymer ?
#
loop_
_entity_poly.entity_id
_entity_poly.type
_entity_poly.pdbx_seq_one_letter_code
_entity_poly.pdbx_strand_id
1 'polypeptide(L)' 'MKQDSCRHCGTALEVKKTCNVCTQANQFFCHNCGYTTEEQIHFQCTMISFDHALLNA' A
#
# COMPACT_ATOMS: atom_id res chain seq x y z
N MET A 1 0.66 -5.14 -6.83
CA MET A 1 1.07 -4.92 -8.23
C MET A 1 1.68 -3.53 -8.33
N LYS A 2 2.82 -3.37 -9.00
CA LYS A 2 3.54 -2.10 -9.05
C LYS A 2 2.81 -1.14 -9.99
N GLN A 3 2.32 -0.03 -9.45
CA GLN A 3 1.65 1.01 -10.22
C GLN A 3 2.59 2.21 -10.25
N ASP A 4 3.45 2.26 -11.26
CA ASP A 4 4.53 3.25 -11.33
C ASP A 4 4.03 4.64 -11.75
N SER A 5 2.83 4.71 -12.35
CA SER A 5 2.26 5.93 -12.91
C SER A 5 0.78 6.11 -12.56
N CYS A 6 0.38 7.37 -12.38
CA CYS A 6 -0.98 7.79 -12.12
C CYS A 6 -1.87 7.48 -13.33
N ARG A 7 -3.00 6.79 -13.12
CA ARG A 7 -3.93 6.45 -14.22
C ARG A 7 -4.65 7.67 -14.80
N HIS A 8 -4.68 8.79 -14.06
CA HIS A 8 -5.36 10.01 -14.50
C HIS A 8 -4.47 10.91 -15.36
N CYS A 9 -3.18 11.05 -15.01
CA CYS A 9 -2.28 12.00 -15.65
C CYS A 9 -0.95 11.41 -16.14
N GLY A 10 -0.69 10.12 -15.95
CA GLY A 10 0.54 9.44 -16.38
C GLY A 10 1.79 9.78 -15.56
N THR A 11 1.73 10.81 -14.70
CA THR A 11 2.84 11.20 -13.80
C THR A 11 3.22 10.09 -12.83
N ALA A 12 4.50 10.02 -12.47
CA ALA A 12 5.00 9.09 -11.47
C ALA A 12 4.24 9.21 -10.14
N LEU A 13 4.00 8.06 -9.52
CA LEU A 13 3.38 7.95 -8.20
C LEU A 13 4.45 7.87 -7.11
N GLU A 14 4.25 8.58 -6.00
CA GLU A 14 5.11 8.51 -4.81
C GLU A 14 4.48 7.61 -3.74
N VAL A 15 5.31 6.93 -2.95
CA VAL A 15 4.86 6.11 -1.82
C VAL A 15 4.26 7.00 -0.75
N LYS A 16 2.99 6.76 -0.41
CA LYS A 16 2.29 7.46 0.67
C LYS A 16 2.29 6.65 1.96
N LYS A 17 2.09 5.34 1.85
CA LYS A 17 2.09 4.41 2.98
C LYS A 17 2.80 3.12 2.62
N THR A 18 3.32 2.48 3.66
CA THR A 18 3.93 1.15 3.61
C THR A 18 3.17 0.19 4.51
N CYS A 19 3.17 -1.09 4.14
CA CYS A 19 2.63 -2.16 4.95
C CYS A 19 3.47 -2.30 6.23
N ASN A 20 2.82 -2.34 7.40
CA ASN A 20 3.48 -2.49 8.69
C ASN A 20 4.13 -3.88 8.91
N VAL A 21 3.73 -4.90 8.13
CA VAL A 21 4.28 -6.26 8.26
C VAL A 21 5.51 -6.46 7.36
N CYS A 22 5.42 -6.11 6.08
CA CYS A 22 6.49 -6.39 5.11
C CYS A 22 7.22 -5.13 4.60
N THR A 23 6.84 -3.94 5.07
CA THR A 23 7.42 -2.63 4.69
C THR A 23 7.29 -2.24 3.22
N GLN A 24 6.66 -3.07 2.39
CA GLN A 24 6.40 -2.75 0.98
C GLN A 24 5.33 -1.67 0.87
N ALA A 25 5.46 -0.80 -0.13
CA ALA A 25 4.48 0.25 -0.41
C ALA A 25 3.09 -0.35 -0.68
N ASN A 26 2.09 0.18 0.01
CA ASN A 26 0.70 -0.29 -0.11
C ASN A 26 -0.27 0.83 -0.50
N GLN A 27 0.18 2.09 -0.50
CA GLN A 27 -0.60 3.22 -1.00
C GLN A 27 0.30 4.24 -1.67
N PHE A 28 -0.18 4.85 -2.74
CA PHE A 28 0.57 5.83 -3.53
C PHE A 28 -0.19 7.15 -3.71
N PHE A 29 0.55 8.22 -3.95
CA PHE A 29 0.04 9.58 -4.16
C PHE A 29 0.58 10.18 -5.46
N CYS A 30 -0.28 10.89 -6.18
CA CYS A 30 0.11 11.69 -7.34
C CYS A 30 0.09 13.18 -6.98
N HIS A 31 1.26 13.82 -6.94
CA HIS A 31 1.37 15.26 -6.67
C HIS A 31 0.72 16.15 -7.73
N ASN A 32 0.70 15.70 -9.00
CA ASN A 32 0.13 16.49 -10.08
C ASN A 32 -1.41 16.51 -10.03
N CYS A 33 -2.03 15.35 -9.76
CA CYS A 33 -3.47 15.19 -9.78
C CYS A 33 -4.11 15.36 -8.38
N GLY A 34 -3.32 15.34 -7.30
CA GLY A 34 -3.82 15.22 -5.92
C GLY A 34 -4.49 13.87 -5.62
N TYR A 35 -4.43 12.92 -6.55
CA TYR A 35 -5.06 11.61 -6.43
C TYR A 35 -4.27 10.69 -5.49
N THR A 36 -4.97 9.99 -4.60
CA THR A 36 -4.42 8.92 -3.76
C THR A 36 -5.01 7.59 -4.21
N THR A 37 -4.17 6.57 -4.40
CA THR A 37 -4.66 5.21 -4.69
C THR A 37 -5.37 4.62 -3.47
N GLU A 38 -6.24 3.64 -3.70
CA GLU A 38 -6.73 2.82 -2.60
C GLU A 38 -5.57 2.13 -1.88
N GLU A 39 -5.73 1.92 -0.58
CA GLU A 39 -4.76 1.18 0.22
C GLU A 39 -4.88 -0.32 -0.13
N GLN A 40 -3.78 -0.90 -0.61
CA GLN A 40 -3.73 -2.31 -0.97
C GLN A 40 -3.42 -3.16 0.26
N ILE A 41 -4.11 -4.30 0.35
CA ILE A 41 -3.88 -5.28 1.41
C ILE A 41 -3.02 -6.40 0.83
N HIS A 42 -1.85 -6.64 1.43
CA HIS A 42 -1.04 -7.80 1.08
C HIS A 42 -1.62 -9.04 1.76
N PHE A 43 -2.29 -9.90 1.00
CA PHE A 43 -2.96 -11.09 1.53
C PHE A 43 -2.09 -11.92 2.50
N GLN A 44 -0.82 -12.12 2.15
CA GLN A 44 0.13 -12.84 3.00
C GLN A 44 0.45 -12.10 4.32
N CYS A 45 0.51 -10.77 4.30
CA CYS A 45 0.72 -9.97 5.51
C CYS A 45 -0.50 -9.98 6.42
N THR A 46 -1.70 -10.01 5.85
CA THR A 46 -2.95 -10.11 6.60
C THR A 46 -2.99 -11.39 7.44
N MET A 47 -2.62 -12.54 6.86
CA MET A 47 -2.57 -13.80 7.60
C MET A 47 -1.58 -13.74 8.78
N ILE A 48 -0.40 -13.15 8.58
CA ILE A 48 0.61 -13.00 9.63
C ILE A 48 0.12 -12.10 10.77
N SER A 49 -0.58 -11.00 10.45
CA SER A 49 -1.15 -10.12 11.48
C SER A 49 -2.22 -10.81 12.34
N PHE A 50 -2.99 -11.75 11.78
CA PHE A 50 -3.96 -12.52 12.55
C PHE A 50 -3.31 -13.55 13.47
N ASP A 51 -2.25 -14.23 13.02
CA ASP A 51 -1.49 -15.15 13.87
C ASP A 51 -0.86 -14.42 15.07
N HIS A 52 -0.33 -13.21 14.84
CA HIS A 52 0.24 -12.40 15.93
C HIS A 52 -0.80 -11.90 16.94
N ALA A 53 -2.05 -11.68 16.51
CA ALA A 53 -3.15 -11.31 17.41
C ALA A 53 -3.62 -12.49 18.27
N LEU A 54 -3.58 -13.71 17.73
CA LEU A 54 -3.96 -14.94 18.44
C LEU A 54 -2.88 -15.44 19.39
N LEU A 55 -1.60 -15.16 19.12
CA LEU A 55 -0.48 -15.51 20.01
C LEU A 55 -0.31 -14.59 21.23
N ASN A 56 -1.00 -13.43 21.25
CA ASN A 56 -1.00 -12.48 22.36
C ASN A 56 -2.34 -12.47 23.14
N ALA A 57 -3.21 -13.46 22.93
CA ALA A 57 -4.50 -13.60 23.59
C ALA A 57 -4.48 -14.70 24.67
#